data_AF-A0A5A5T876-F1
#
_entry.id   AF-A0A5A5T876-F1
#
_cell.length_a   1.000
_cell.length_b   1.000
_cell.length_c   1.000
_cell.angle_alpha   90.00
_cell.angle_beta   90.00
_cell.angle_gamma   90.00
#
_symmetry.space_group_name_H-M   'P 1'
#
loop_
_entity.id
_entity.type
_entity.pdbx_description
1 polymer ?
#
loop_
_entity_poly.entity_id
_entity_poly.type
_entity_poly.pdbx_seq_one_letter_code
_entity_poly.pdbx_strand_id
1 'polypeptide(L)'
;MEDVSLQQAYEILHHYLVEQDGLMYRIEQGLPFDKSILVQLEQAFKKIQNAWKQQSEIPKRVAYMLSSVLPRLDTYMQQHPEKIELGEVFMRVSEWIDKIFATEPLDEVSAIAVVSMQAWSLPSIPLELRQCHDLDQPAGRLALSEFFEALDTLAEKWQLKEEVSKLAAGSMIFARDTFISEGDRYTGVQKQKILQAQEKLVQKIGKCLHG
;
A
#
# COMPACT_ATOMS: atom_id res chain seq x y z
N MET A 1 -3.19 29.42 -7.58
CA MET A 1 -1.95 28.65 -7.46
C MET A 1 -1.79 27.87 -8.74
N GLU A 2 -0.73 28.13 -9.50
CA GLU A 2 -0.42 27.37 -10.71
C GLU A 2 -0.12 25.91 -10.35
N ASP A 3 -0.61 24.98 -11.17
CA ASP A 3 -0.36 23.54 -10.99
C ASP A 3 1.09 23.24 -11.38
N VAL A 4 1.88 22.73 -10.42
CA VAL A 4 3.29 22.37 -10.62
C VAL A 4 3.36 21.30 -11.71
N SER A 5 4.15 21.51 -12.76
CA SER A 5 4.37 20.50 -13.81
C SER A 5 5.21 19.34 -13.29
N LEU A 6 5.17 18.18 -13.96
CA LEU A 6 5.95 17.00 -13.54
C LEU A 6 7.47 17.28 -13.58
N GLN A 7 7.94 18.03 -14.58
CA GLN A 7 9.34 18.43 -14.69
C GLN A 7 9.75 19.33 -13.52
N GLN A 8 8.91 20.32 -13.18
CA GLN A 8 9.14 21.19 -12.02
C GLN A 8 9.13 20.39 -10.70
N ALA A 9 8.27 19.38 -10.57
CA ALA A 9 8.27 18.51 -9.40
C ALA A 9 9.60 17.75 -9.26
N TYR A 10 10.17 17.24 -10.37
CA TYR A 10 11.50 16.61 -10.34
C TYR A 10 12.61 17.59 -9.97
N GLU A 11 12.56 18.81 -10.48
CA GLU A 11 13.53 19.86 -10.15
C GLU A 11 13.46 20.25 -8.67
N ILE A 12 12.26 20.43 -8.12
CA ILE A 12 12.03 20.72 -6.70
C ILE A 12 12.60 19.60 -5.83
N LEU A 13 12.28 18.34 -6.15
CA LEU A 13 12.82 17.20 -5.39
C LEU A 13 14.34 17.12 -5.50
N HIS A 14 14.91 17.29 -6.68
CA HIS A 14 16.36 17.26 -6.88
C HIS A 14 17.06 18.34 -6.05
N HIS A 15 16.58 19.57 -6.17
CA HIS A 15 17.14 20.70 -5.44
C HIS A 15 17.13 20.46 -3.92
N TYR A 16 15.96 20.15 -3.34
CA TYR A 16 15.87 20.04 -1.89
C TYR A 16 16.44 18.74 -1.30
N LEU A 17 16.49 17.64 -2.06
CA LEU A 17 16.94 16.34 -1.55
C LEU A 17 18.40 16.02 -1.88
N VAL A 18 18.98 16.68 -2.89
CA VAL A 18 20.31 16.35 -3.44
C VAL A 18 21.30 17.52 -3.40
N GLU A 19 20.86 18.74 -3.69
CA GLU A 19 21.79 19.87 -3.88
C GLU A 19 22.38 20.41 -2.56
N GLN A 20 23.54 21.06 -2.67
CA GLN A 20 24.39 21.52 -1.55
C GLN A 20 23.84 22.74 -0.79
N ASP A 21 22.65 23.20 -1.16
CA ASP A 21 21.90 24.26 -0.48
C ASP A 21 20.46 23.82 -0.14
N GLY A 22 20.12 22.57 -0.48
CA GLY A 22 18.83 21.94 -0.26
C GLY A 22 18.53 21.59 1.20
N LEU A 23 17.32 21.07 1.44
CA LEU A 23 16.85 20.66 2.76
C LEU A 23 17.77 19.63 3.40
N MET A 24 18.12 18.56 2.67
CA MET A 24 18.94 17.48 3.21
C MET A 24 20.32 17.97 3.64
N TYR A 25 20.97 18.78 2.81
CA TYR A 25 22.25 19.39 3.16
C TYR A 25 22.14 20.27 4.40
N ARG A 26 21.11 21.13 4.48
CA ARG A 26 20.88 21.98 5.65
C ARG A 26 20.70 21.18 6.93
N ILE A 27 19.90 20.10 6.87
CA ILE A 27 19.72 19.19 8.01
C ILE A 27 21.08 18.61 8.41
N GLU A 28 21.84 18.04 7.47
CA GLU A 28 23.13 17.41 7.73
C GLU A 28 24.18 18.38 8.31
N GLN A 29 24.15 19.64 7.89
CA GLN A 29 25.02 20.70 8.43
C GLN A 29 24.49 21.35 9.72
N GLY A 30 23.31 20.92 10.21
CA GLY A 30 22.66 21.54 11.36
C GLY A 30 22.23 23.00 11.13
N LEU A 31 22.05 23.40 9.87
CA LEU A 31 21.61 24.72 9.48
C LEU A 31 20.08 24.85 9.58
N PRO A 32 19.58 26.06 9.88
CA PRO A 32 18.15 26.32 9.85
C PRO A 32 17.61 26.18 8.42
N PHE A 33 16.35 25.74 8.32
CA PHE A 33 15.59 25.67 7.08
C PHE A 33 14.19 26.24 7.28
N ASP A 34 13.60 26.77 6.20
CA ASP A 34 12.25 27.31 6.21
C ASP A 34 11.22 26.17 6.04
N LYS A 35 10.16 26.18 6.86
CA LYS A 35 9.05 25.23 6.75
C LYS A 35 8.32 25.34 5.41
N SER A 36 8.41 26.47 4.71
CA SER A 36 7.86 26.61 3.35
C SER A 36 8.46 25.61 2.35
N ILE A 37 9.68 25.12 2.61
CA ILE A 37 10.32 24.05 1.82
C ILE A 37 9.50 22.75 1.89
N LEU A 38 8.95 22.42 3.06
CA LEU A 38 8.14 21.22 3.23
C LEU A 38 6.84 21.30 2.41
N VAL A 39 6.27 22.50 2.26
CA VAL A 39 5.08 22.71 1.42
C VAL A 39 5.40 22.49 -0.06
N GLN A 40 6.55 22.98 -0.53
CA GLN A 40 7.00 22.77 -1.91
C GLN A 40 7.31 21.29 -2.20
N LEU A 41 7.97 20.62 -1.25
CA LEU A 41 8.21 19.18 -1.32
C LEU A 41 6.88 18.41 -1.38
N GLU A 42 5.92 18.68 -0.49
CA GLU A 42 4.61 18.02 -0.49
C GLU A 42 3.91 18.14 -1.86
N GLN A 43 3.93 19.33 -2.47
CA GLN A 43 3.36 19.55 -3.79
C GLN A 43 4.08 18.72 -4.87
N ALA A 44 5.42 18.68 -4.85
CA ALA A 44 6.21 17.89 -5.79
C ALA A 44 5.97 16.38 -5.62
N PHE A 45 5.95 15.88 -4.38
CA PHE A 45 5.63 14.49 -4.05
C PHE A 45 4.24 14.11 -4.56
N LYS A 46 3.22 14.94 -4.29
CA LYS A 46 1.85 14.71 -4.78
C LYS A 46 1.76 14.71 -6.30
N LYS A 47 2.51 15.57 -6.98
CA LYS A 47 2.53 15.59 -8.46
C LYS A 47 3.14 14.31 -9.02
N ILE A 48 4.23 13.83 -8.43
CA ILE A 48 4.90 12.59 -8.84
C ILE A 48 4.03 11.37 -8.54
N GLN A 49 3.44 11.30 -7.36
CA GLN A 49 2.45 10.27 -7.01
C GLN A 49 1.36 10.16 -8.08
N ASN A 50 0.72 11.28 -8.42
CA ASN A 50 -0.35 11.30 -9.42
C ASN A 50 0.14 10.92 -10.82
N ALA A 51 1.35 11.32 -11.20
CA ALA A 51 1.92 10.99 -12.50
C ALA A 51 2.29 9.50 -12.62
N TRP A 52 2.75 8.89 -11.53
CA TRP A 52 3.18 7.49 -11.49
C TRP A 52 2.07 6.50 -11.13
N LYS A 53 0.90 7.01 -10.74
CA LYS A 53 -0.31 6.26 -10.38
C LYS A 53 -0.64 5.07 -11.29
N GLN A 54 -0.37 5.19 -12.59
CA GLN A 54 -0.70 4.17 -13.61
C GLN A 54 0.52 3.70 -14.42
N GLN A 55 1.73 4.07 -13.99
CA GLN A 55 2.95 3.71 -14.72
C GLN A 55 3.48 2.37 -14.19
N SER A 56 3.67 1.40 -15.09
CA SER A 56 4.34 0.14 -14.75
C SER A 56 5.85 0.29 -14.60
N GLU A 57 6.42 1.36 -15.15
CA GLU A 57 7.85 1.68 -15.12
C GLU A 57 8.05 3.13 -14.67
N ILE A 58 9.02 3.35 -13.78
CA ILE A 58 9.34 4.68 -13.25
C ILE A 58 10.81 5.04 -13.51
N PRO A 59 11.15 6.33 -13.63
CA PRO A 59 12.55 6.76 -13.80
C PRO A 59 13.45 6.32 -12.65
N LYS A 60 14.42 5.43 -12.94
CA LYS A 60 15.40 4.91 -11.95
C LYS A 60 16.12 6.00 -11.16
N ARG A 61 16.45 7.14 -11.79
CA ARG A 61 17.13 8.26 -11.13
C ARG A 61 16.29 8.85 -10.01
N VAL A 62 14.98 9.00 -10.22
CA VAL A 62 14.07 9.56 -9.22
C VAL A 62 13.82 8.53 -8.12
N ALA A 63 13.63 7.26 -8.46
CA ALA A 63 13.51 6.18 -7.47
C ALA A 63 14.76 6.07 -6.56
N TYR A 64 15.96 6.13 -7.15
CA TYR A 64 17.22 6.12 -6.41
C TYR A 64 17.32 7.30 -5.45
N MET A 65 17.04 8.51 -5.94
CA MET A 65 17.01 9.72 -5.12
C MET A 65 16.09 9.55 -3.92
N LEU A 66 14.82 9.16 -4.13
CA LEU A 66 13.84 8.96 -3.05
C LEU A 66 14.29 7.91 -2.04
N SER A 67 14.83 6.77 -2.52
CA SER A 67 15.31 5.68 -1.65
C SER A 67 16.48 6.07 -0.75
N SER A 68 17.23 7.11 -1.12
CA SER A 68 18.41 7.56 -0.37
C SER A 68 18.08 8.52 0.78
N VAL A 69 16.87 9.11 0.79
CA VAL A 69 16.52 10.19 1.72
C VAL A 69 16.27 9.68 3.13
N LEU A 70 15.43 8.66 3.30
CA LEU A 70 15.06 8.14 4.62
C LEU A 70 16.27 7.59 5.39
N PRO A 71 17.18 6.80 4.80
CA PRO A 71 18.37 6.34 5.51
C PRO A 71 19.28 7.49 5.97
N ARG A 72 19.40 8.56 5.17
CA ARG A 72 20.19 9.75 5.53
C ARG A 72 19.56 10.49 6.71
N LEU A 73 18.24 10.71 6.67
CA LEU A 73 17.50 11.35 7.77
C LEU A 73 17.58 10.51 9.06
N ASP A 74 17.38 9.20 8.97
CA ASP A 74 17.47 8.28 10.11
C ASP A 74 18.87 8.30 10.73
N THR A 75 19.92 8.20 9.91
CA THR A 75 21.32 8.28 10.36
C THR A 75 21.58 9.60 11.09
N TYR A 76 21.11 10.73 10.55
CA TYR A 76 21.30 12.03 11.18
C TYR A 76 20.54 12.14 12.51
N MET A 77 19.28 11.68 12.57
CA MET A 77 18.49 11.69 13.79
C MET A 77 19.10 10.82 14.89
N GLN A 78 19.67 9.67 14.55
CA GLN A 78 20.37 8.80 15.51
C GLN A 78 21.63 9.46 16.08
N GLN A 79 22.32 10.28 15.28
CA GLN A 79 23.49 11.06 15.72
C GLN A 79 23.11 12.30 16.55
N HIS A 80 21.88 12.80 16.40
CA HIS A 80 21.37 14.03 17.00
C HIS A 80 20.01 13.85 17.69
N PRO A 81 19.92 13.00 18.74
CA PRO A 81 18.66 12.69 19.41
C PRO A 81 18.00 13.92 20.08
N GLU A 82 18.76 14.99 20.31
CA GLU A 82 18.25 16.26 20.85
C GLU A 82 17.35 17.04 19.88
N LYS A 83 17.40 16.74 18.57
CA LYS A 83 16.64 17.45 17.51
C LYS A 83 15.29 16.80 17.24
N ILE A 84 14.40 16.84 18.22
CA ILE A 84 13.08 16.20 18.19
C ILE A 84 12.23 16.65 16.99
N GLU A 85 12.38 17.91 16.57
CA GLU A 85 11.68 18.49 15.41
C GLU A 85 11.98 17.79 14.09
N LEU A 86 13.12 17.10 13.97
CA LEU A 86 13.45 16.31 12.78
C LEU A 86 12.61 15.04 12.67
N GLY A 87 12.07 14.54 13.78
CA GLY A 87 11.12 13.43 13.77
C GLY A 87 9.85 13.77 12.96
N GLU A 88 9.37 15.02 13.04
CA GLU A 88 8.24 15.46 12.23
C GLU A 88 8.58 15.46 10.73
N VAL A 89 9.77 15.94 10.37
CA VAL A 89 10.24 15.94 8.98
C VAL A 89 10.38 14.51 8.45
N PHE A 90 10.99 13.62 9.23
CA PHE A 90 11.15 12.22 8.88
C PHE A 90 9.80 11.55 8.62
N MET A 91 8.84 11.69 9.53
CA MET A 91 7.52 11.09 9.36
C MET A 91 6.82 11.59 8.10
N ARG A 92 6.84 12.90 7.84
CA ARG A 92 6.22 13.48 6.64
C ARG A 92 6.86 12.97 5.35
N VAL A 93 8.20 12.99 5.29
CA VAL A 93 8.93 12.53 4.10
C VAL A 93 8.73 11.02 3.88
N SER A 94 8.71 10.23 4.96
CA SER A 94 8.40 8.79 4.89
C SER A 94 7.00 8.58 4.32
N GLU A 95 5.98 9.25 4.87
CA GLU A 95 4.62 9.13 4.40
C GLU A 95 4.47 9.51 2.92
N TRP A 96 5.17 10.55 2.46
CA TRP A 96 5.13 10.95 1.06
C TRP A 96 5.82 9.96 0.12
N ILE A 97 6.97 9.40 0.53
CA ILE A 97 7.66 8.35 -0.22
C ILE A 97 6.79 7.09 -0.28
N ASP A 98 6.25 6.66 0.86
CA ASP A 98 5.36 5.51 0.95
C ASP A 98 4.15 5.68 0.04
N LYS A 99 3.54 6.86 -0.01
CA LYS A 99 2.41 7.16 -0.91
C LYS A 99 2.76 7.13 -2.40
N ILE A 100 4.01 7.43 -2.79
CA ILE A 100 4.47 7.31 -4.18
C ILE A 100 4.56 5.84 -4.59
N PHE A 101 5.05 4.99 -3.69
CA PHE A 101 5.31 3.58 -3.97
C PHE A 101 4.21 2.63 -3.51
N ALA A 102 3.20 3.14 -2.80
CA ALA A 102 2.01 2.41 -2.47
C ALA A 102 1.36 1.93 -3.76
N THR A 103 1.16 0.62 -3.88
CA THR A 103 0.30 0.05 -4.91
C THR A 103 -1.08 0.69 -4.77
N GLU A 104 -1.58 1.28 -5.85
CA GLU A 104 -2.98 1.70 -5.90
C GLU A 104 -3.88 0.50 -5.61
N PRO A 105 -5.05 0.73 -4.98
CA PRO A 105 -6.12 -0.26 -4.99
C PRO A 105 -6.34 -0.72 -6.43
N LEU A 106 -6.55 -2.02 -6.62
CA LEU A 106 -6.76 -2.62 -7.92
C LEU A 106 -7.84 -1.83 -8.71
N ASP A 107 -7.75 -1.82 -10.04
CA ASP A 107 -8.95 -1.44 -10.78
C ASP A 107 -10.06 -2.48 -10.53
N GLU A 108 -11.32 -2.12 -10.78
CA GLU A 108 -12.45 -3.00 -10.49
C GLU A 108 -12.34 -4.35 -11.24
N VAL A 109 -11.86 -4.36 -12.49
CA VAL A 109 -11.74 -5.59 -13.28
C VAL A 109 -10.66 -6.49 -12.70
N SER A 110 -9.52 -5.92 -12.34
CA SER A 110 -8.41 -6.62 -11.68
C SER A 110 -8.83 -7.18 -10.32
N ALA A 111 -9.58 -6.41 -9.53
CA ALA A 111 -10.12 -6.88 -8.25
C ALA A 111 -11.12 -8.03 -8.43
N ILE A 112 -12.03 -7.96 -9.41
CA ILE A 112 -12.94 -9.07 -9.76
C ILE A 112 -12.15 -10.31 -10.17
N ALA A 113 -11.08 -10.14 -10.94
CA ALA A 113 -10.23 -11.24 -11.38
C ALA A 113 -9.55 -11.94 -10.18
N VAL A 114 -8.98 -11.19 -9.24
CA VAL A 114 -8.39 -11.74 -8.02
C VAL A 114 -9.43 -12.48 -7.18
N VAL A 115 -10.60 -11.88 -6.92
CA VAL A 115 -11.68 -12.55 -6.18
C VAL A 115 -12.13 -13.84 -6.87
N SER A 116 -12.22 -13.84 -8.20
CA SER A 116 -12.60 -15.02 -8.98
C SER A 116 -11.51 -16.09 -9.00
N MET A 117 -10.24 -15.70 -9.06
CA MET A 117 -9.11 -16.62 -8.99
C MET A 117 -9.11 -17.38 -7.66
N GLN A 118 -9.38 -16.69 -6.54
CA GLN A 118 -9.46 -17.30 -5.21
C GLN A 118 -10.62 -18.30 -5.06
N ALA A 119 -11.69 -18.14 -5.84
CA ALA A 119 -12.81 -19.07 -5.87
C ALA A 119 -12.56 -20.27 -6.81
N TRP A 120 -11.90 -20.08 -7.96
CA TRP A 120 -11.97 -21.02 -9.08
C TRP A 120 -10.62 -21.51 -9.64
N SER A 121 -9.49 -20.95 -9.21
CA SER A 121 -8.18 -21.21 -9.83
C SER A 121 -7.06 -21.41 -8.80
N LEU A 122 -5.83 -21.61 -9.30
CA LEU A 122 -4.61 -21.72 -8.51
C LEU A 122 -3.69 -20.51 -8.75
N PRO A 123 -3.04 -19.96 -7.71
CA PRO A 123 -3.18 -20.33 -6.29
C PRO A 123 -4.48 -19.79 -5.68
N SER A 124 -5.10 -20.56 -4.79
CA SER A 124 -6.27 -20.12 -4.02
C SER A 124 -6.12 -20.44 -2.54
N ILE A 125 -6.66 -19.58 -1.67
CA ILE A 125 -6.57 -19.73 -0.21
C ILE A 125 -7.04 -21.12 0.27
N PRO A 126 -8.16 -21.69 -0.24
CA PRO A 126 -8.56 -23.04 0.15
C PRO A 126 -7.57 -24.12 -0.27
N LEU A 127 -6.87 -23.95 -1.41
CA LEU A 127 -5.80 -24.87 -1.80
C LEU A 127 -4.58 -24.73 -0.88
N GLU A 128 -4.15 -23.50 -0.60
CA GLU A 128 -3.04 -23.23 0.32
C GLU A 128 -3.31 -23.83 1.70
N LEU A 129 -4.54 -23.69 2.21
CA LEU A 129 -4.99 -24.37 3.43
C LEU A 129 -4.97 -25.90 3.30
N ARG A 130 -5.31 -26.45 2.13
CA ARG A 130 -5.32 -27.90 1.94
C ARG A 130 -3.90 -28.49 1.85
N GLN A 131 -2.97 -27.76 1.25
CA GLN A 131 -1.63 -28.26 0.91
C GLN A 131 -0.57 -27.95 1.97
N CYS A 132 -0.58 -26.74 2.54
CA CYS A 132 0.54 -26.25 3.33
C CYS A 132 0.32 -26.38 4.85
N HIS A 133 -0.89 -26.71 5.30
CA HIS A 133 -1.25 -26.83 6.72
C HIS A 133 -0.91 -25.60 7.59
N ASP A 134 -0.62 -24.45 6.98
CA ASP A 134 -0.24 -23.23 7.68
C ASP A 134 -0.43 -21.98 6.80
N LEU A 135 -1.28 -21.06 7.26
CA LEU A 135 -1.47 -19.75 6.62
C LEU A 135 -0.25 -18.83 6.81
N ASP A 136 0.65 -19.12 7.74
CA ASP A 136 1.86 -18.34 7.96
C ASP A 136 2.94 -18.64 6.92
N GLN A 137 2.71 -19.57 5.99
CA GLN A 137 3.58 -19.72 4.84
C GLN A 137 3.50 -18.50 3.93
N PRO A 138 4.62 -18.06 3.31
CA PRO A 138 4.64 -16.89 2.46
C PRO A 138 3.56 -16.89 1.36
N ALA A 139 3.31 -18.04 0.74
CA ALA A 139 2.29 -18.19 -0.31
C ALA A 139 0.86 -17.99 0.22
N GLY A 140 0.53 -18.62 1.34
CA GLY A 140 -0.77 -18.45 2.01
C GLY A 140 -1.02 -17.02 2.49
N ARG A 141 0.01 -16.37 3.07
CA ARG A 141 -0.08 -14.95 3.48
C ARG A 141 -0.30 -14.03 2.30
N LEU A 142 0.43 -14.25 1.20
CA LEU A 142 0.31 -13.44 -0.01
C LEU A 142 -1.09 -13.57 -0.60
N ALA A 143 -1.58 -14.81 -0.80
CA ALA A 143 -2.91 -15.07 -1.34
C ALA A 143 -4.03 -14.45 -0.49
N LEU A 144 -3.92 -14.53 0.84
CA LEU A 144 -4.89 -13.92 1.75
C LEU A 144 -4.85 -12.39 1.71
N SER A 145 -3.64 -11.81 1.61
CA SER A 145 -3.45 -10.36 1.50
C SER A 145 -4.05 -9.82 0.20
N GLU A 146 -3.70 -10.42 -0.94
CA GLU A 146 -4.22 -10.05 -2.26
C GLU A 146 -5.75 -10.15 -2.32
N PHE A 147 -6.32 -11.20 -1.72
CA PHE A 147 -7.77 -11.34 -1.67
C PHE A 147 -8.44 -10.25 -0.84
N PHE A 148 -7.89 -9.92 0.33
CA PHE A 148 -8.43 -8.86 1.18
C PHE A 148 -8.31 -7.48 0.55
N GLU A 149 -7.22 -7.19 -0.15
CA GLU A 149 -7.03 -5.97 -0.91
C GLU A 149 -8.04 -5.85 -2.06
N ALA A 150 -8.27 -6.94 -2.79
CA ALA A 150 -9.30 -6.98 -3.83
C ALA A 150 -10.71 -6.74 -3.26
N LEU A 151 -11.03 -7.30 -2.09
CA LEU A 151 -12.32 -7.04 -1.44
C LEU A 151 -12.46 -5.59 -0.96
N ASP A 152 -11.42 -5.00 -0.38
CA ASP A 152 -11.45 -3.58 0.03
C ASP A 152 -11.64 -2.67 -1.19
N THR A 153 -10.93 -2.97 -2.27
CA THR A 153 -11.09 -2.27 -3.55
C THR A 153 -12.52 -2.36 -4.06
N LEU A 154 -13.12 -3.56 -4.09
CA LEU A 154 -14.50 -3.72 -4.56
C LEU A 154 -15.50 -3.01 -3.65
N ALA A 155 -15.32 -3.04 -2.34
CA ALA A 155 -16.16 -2.30 -1.42
C ALA A 155 -16.15 -0.80 -1.70
N GLU A 156 -14.98 -0.21 -1.96
CA GLU A 156 -14.88 1.20 -2.32
C GLU A 156 -15.52 1.51 -3.69
N LYS A 157 -15.30 0.66 -4.69
CA LYS A 157 -15.84 0.87 -6.04
C LYS A 157 -17.35 0.62 -6.13
N TRP A 158 -17.90 -0.20 -5.25
CA TRP A 158 -19.31 -0.59 -5.27
C TRP A 158 -20.20 0.19 -4.29
N GLN A 159 -19.61 0.99 -3.40
CA GLN A 159 -20.34 1.75 -2.37
C GLN A 159 -21.55 2.55 -2.89
N LEU A 160 -21.50 3.02 -4.13
CA LEU A 160 -22.57 3.81 -4.75
C LEU A 160 -23.24 3.12 -5.93
N LYS A 161 -22.96 1.82 -6.15
CA LYS A 161 -23.54 1.07 -7.26
C LYS A 161 -24.84 0.40 -6.82
N GLU A 162 -25.87 0.56 -7.64
CA GLU A 162 -27.12 -0.19 -7.48
C GLU A 162 -26.98 -1.65 -7.96
N GLU A 163 -26.06 -1.91 -8.90
CA GLU A 163 -25.82 -3.23 -9.47
C GLU A 163 -24.33 -3.58 -9.45
N VAL A 164 -24.03 -4.85 -9.12
CA VAL A 164 -22.65 -5.38 -9.04
C VAL A 164 -22.47 -6.61 -9.93
N SER A 165 -21.22 -6.97 -10.19
CA SER A 165 -20.90 -8.14 -11.02
C SER A 165 -21.38 -9.44 -10.36
N LYS A 166 -22.28 -10.16 -11.05
CA LYS A 166 -22.77 -11.48 -10.62
C LYS A 166 -21.64 -12.50 -10.46
N LEU A 167 -20.64 -12.45 -11.34
CA LEU A 167 -19.46 -13.32 -11.25
C LEU A 167 -18.72 -13.07 -9.94
N ALA A 168 -18.43 -11.80 -9.65
CA ALA A 168 -17.68 -11.43 -8.46
C ALA A 168 -18.45 -11.76 -7.17
N ALA A 169 -19.75 -11.44 -7.11
CA ALA A 169 -20.60 -11.81 -5.97
C ALA A 169 -20.67 -13.34 -5.76
N GLY A 170 -20.82 -14.12 -6.85
CA GLY A 170 -20.80 -15.58 -6.79
C GLY A 170 -19.45 -16.12 -6.30
N SER A 171 -18.34 -15.57 -6.79
CA SER A 171 -16.98 -15.92 -6.35
C SER A 171 -16.75 -15.59 -4.88
N MET A 172 -17.22 -14.44 -4.36
CA MET A 172 -17.12 -14.08 -2.95
C MET A 172 -17.82 -15.11 -2.05
N ILE A 173 -19.05 -15.48 -2.39
CA ILE A 173 -19.85 -16.47 -1.65
C ILE A 173 -19.13 -17.82 -1.66
N PHE A 174 -18.70 -18.28 -2.83
CA PHE A 174 -18.04 -19.56 -2.99
C PHE A 174 -16.69 -19.64 -2.26
N ALA A 175 -15.85 -18.61 -2.39
CA ALA A 175 -14.56 -18.51 -1.72
C ALA A 175 -14.72 -18.54 -0.19
N ARG A 176 -15.73 -17.83 0.34
CA ARG A 176 -16.08 -17.85 1.76
C ARG A 176 -16.42 -19.26 2.22
N ASP A 177 -17.38 -19.91 1.58
CA ASP A 177 -17.88 -21.22 2.02
C ASP A 177 -16.77 -22.28 1.97
N THR A 178 -15.93 -22.22 0.93
CA THR A 178 -14.78 -23.12 0.78
C THR A 178 -13.71 -22.84 1.85
N PHE A 179 -13.41 -21.56 2.14
CA PHE A 179 -12.45 -21.21 3.18
C PHE A 179 -12.93 -21.60 4.59
N ILE A 180 -14.23 -21.51 4.85
CA ILE A 180 -14.85 -22.01 6.09
C ILE A 180 -14.67 -23.52 6.19
N SER A 181 -15.09 -24.25 5.14
CA SER A 181 -15.03 -25.72 5.11
C SER A 181 -13.62 -26.28 5.26
N GLU A 182 -12.63 -25.72 4.57
CA GLU A 182 -11.23 -26.17 4.70
C GLU A 182 -10.64 -25.79 6.07
N GLY A 183 -11.03 -24.64 6.62
CA GLY A 183 -10.60 -24.19 7.93
C GLY A 183 -11.13 -25.01 9.11
N ASP A 184 -12.22 -25.76 8.94
CA ASP A 184 -12.76 -26.66 9.98
C ASP A 184 -11.91 -27.91 10.23
N ARG A 185 -10.93 -28.18 9.36
CA ARG A 185 -9.97 -29.28 9.53
C ARG A 185 -8.89 -28.99 10.56
N TYR A 186 -8.77 -27.73 10.98
CA TYR A 186 -7.71 -27.27 11.88
C TYR A 186 -8.16 -27.26 13.34
N THR A 187 -7.20 -27.41 14.25
CA THR A 187 -7.42 -27.36 15.70
C THR A 187 -6.39 -26.47 16.40
N GLY A 188 -6.61 -26.19 17.70
CA GLY A 188 -5.65 -25.43 18.52
C GLY A 188 -5.38 -24.01 18.03
N VAL A 189 -4.12 -23.57 18.12
CA VAL A 189 -3.69 -22.20 17.80
C VAL A 189 -3.91 -21.86 16.32
N GLN A 190 -3.70 -22.82 15.42
CA GLN A 190 -3.94 -22.60 13.99
C GLN A 190 -5.41 -22.36 13.67
N LYS A 191 -6.33 -23.07 14.34
CA LYS A 191 -7.78 -22.83 14.19
C LYS A 191 -8.16 -21.42 14.60
N GLN A 192 -7.57 -20.88 15.67
CA GLN A 192 -7.85 -19.51 16.10
C GLN A 192 -7.44 -18.47 15.04
N LYS A 193 -6.28 -18.64 14.41
CA LYS A 193 -5.83 -17.76 13.31
C LYS A 193 -6.76 -17.85 12.10
N ILE A 194 -7.17 -19.07 11.73
CA ILE A 194 -8.09 -19.29 10.62
C ILE A 194 -9.46 -18.68 10.90
N LEU A 195 -9.98 -18.82 12.12
CA LEU A 195 -11.25 -18.20 12.52
C LEU A 195 -11.18 -16.66 12.41
N GLN A 196 -10.09 -16.04 12.84
CA GLN A 196 -9.89 -14.59 12.67
C GLN A 196 -9.88 -14.18 11.18
N ALA A 197 -9.22 -14.95 10.32
CA ALA A 197 -9.22 -14.71 8.89
C ALA A 197 -10.62 -14.89 8.27
N GLN A 198 -11.37 -15.91 8.71
CA GLN A 198 -12.74 -16.17 8.27
C GLN A 198 -13.70 -15.04 8.70
N GLU A 199 -13.59 -14.56 9.93
CA GLU A 199 -14.36 -13.41 10.43
C GLU A 199 -14.07 -12.15 9.61
N LYS A 200 -12.78 -11.85 9.37
CA LYS A 200 -12.36 -10.72 8.55
C LYS A 200 -12.87 -10.84 7.11
N LEU A 201 -12.87 -12.05 6.54
CA LEU A 201 -13.43 -12.31 5.22
C LEU A 201 -14.93 -12.01 5.16
N VAL A 202 -15.70 -12.51 6.14
CA VAL A 202 -17.14 -12.26 6.23
C VAL A 202 -17.44 -10.76 6.32
N GLN A 203 -16.69 -10.03 7.15
CA GLN A 203 -16.84 -8.58 7.28
C GLN A 203 -16.57 -7.85 5.96
N LYS A 204 -15.49 -8.21 5.24
CA LYS A 204 -15.13 -7.57 3.96
C LYS A 204 -16.13 -7.86 2.85
N ILE A 205 -16.57 -9.11 2.71
CA ILE A 205 -17.65 -9.46 1.77
C ILE A 205 -18.94 -8.72 2.13
N GLY A 206 -19.25 -8.63 3.43
CA GLY A 206 -20.39 -7.86 3.93
C GLY A 206 -20.34 -6.40 3.46
N LYS A 207 -19.18 -5.75 3.57
CA LYS A 207 -18.95 -4.39 3.07
C LYS A 207 -19.13 -4.27 1.56
N CYS A 208 -18.65 -5.24 0.78
CA CYS A 208 -18.81 -5.22 -0.68
C CYS A 208 -20.28 -5.27 -1.12
N LEU A 209 -21.08 -6.09 -0.43
CA LEU A 209 -22.43 -6.44 -0.89
C LEU A 209 -23.55 -5.61 -0.24
N HIS A 210 -23.26 -4.89 0.85
CA HIS A 210 -24.27 -4.13 1.61
C HIS A 210 -23.83 -2.71 1.99
N GLY A 211 -22.57 -2.34 1.78
CA GLY A 211 -22.01 -1.03 2.11
C GLY A 211 -22.10 -0.08 0.93
#